data_AF-A0A6G2UWW4-F1
#
_entry.id   AF-A0A6G2UWW4-F1
#
_cell.length_a   1.000
_cell.length_b   1.000
_cell.length_c   1.000
_cell.angle_alpha   90.00
_cell.angle_beta   90.00
_cell.angle_gamma   90.00
#
_symmetry.space_group_name_H-M   'P 1'
#
loop_
_entity.id
_entity.type
_entity.pdbx_description
1 polymer ?
#
loop_
_entity_poly.entity_id
_entity_poly.type
_entity_poly.pdbx_seq_one_letter_code
_entity_poly.pdbx_strand_id
1 'polypeptide(L)'
;MAGRTAGPGLPRTRGELSAAVVAHLRGTGPLPDPSLADAAEPYGDDLQLALYVCYELHYRGFEGVDPALEWDPALLAVRAALERHFESALRRDVPPGAGLDDTLDALLVEPVDGTGVSHFLQEHATPDRLRAYAAQRSLYHLKEADPHVWVLPRLSGRAKAGMAAIEYDEFGAGRADRVHARLFADLMADL
;
A
#
# COMPACT_ATOMS: atom_id res chain seq x y z
N MET A 1 2.24 -8.07 -27.38
CA MET A 1 1.68 -8.22 -26.02
C MET A 1 2.86 -8.45 -25.08
N ALA A 2 3.24 -7.43 -24.31
CA ALA A 2 4.17 -7.67 -23.20
C ALA A 2 3.51 -8.71 -22.28
N GLY A 3 4.20 -9.83 -22.03
CA GLY A 3 3.70 -10.87 -21.15
C GLY A 3 3.42 -10.26 -19.78
N ARG A 4 2.29 -10.64 -19.16
CA ARG A 4 2.05 -10.31 -17.75
C ARG A 4 3.30 -10.71 -16.98
N THR A 5 4.00 -9.73 -16.41
CA THR A 5 4.99 -10.01 -15.38
C THR A 5 4.28 -10.82 -14.30
N ALA A 6 4.83 -11.97 -13.94
CA ALA A 6 4.26 -12.77 -12.86
C ALA A 6 4.19 -11.88 -11.60
N GLY A 7 3.02 -11.79 -10.98
CA GLY A 7 2.87 -11.07 -9.72
C GLY A 7 3.73 -11.69 -8.62
N PRO A 8 3.91 -11.03 -7.47
CA PRO A 8 4.58 -11.65 -6.34
C PRO A 8 3.88 -12.94 -5.91
N GLY A 9 4.62 -13.85 -5.27
CA GLY A 9 4.01 -14.99 -4.59
C GLY A 9 3.19 -14.55 -3.37
N LEU A 10 2.20 -15.36 -3.00
CA LEU A 10 1.41 -15.13 -1.78
C LEU A 10 2.31 -15.13 -0.52
N PRO A 11 2.15 -14.16 0.39
CA PRO A 11 3.02 -14.02 1.55
C PRO A 11 2.82 -15.14 2.59
N ARG A 12 3.77 -15.28 3.51
CA ARG A 12 3.59 -16.11 4.71
C ARG A 12 2.58 -15.45 5.64
N THR A 13 1.61 -16.24 6.10
CA THR A 13 0.50 -15.81 6.94
C THR A 13 0.99 -15.47 8.36
N ARG A 14 0.23 -14.63 9.07
CA ARG A 14 0.58 -14.09 10.40
C ARG A 14 -0.44 -14.43 11.49
N GLY A 15 -1.58 -15.00 11.13
CA GLY A 15 -2.64 -15.42 12.04
C GLY A 15 -3.83 -15.97 11.27
N GLU A 16 -4.98 -16.04 11.94
CA GLU A 16 -6.20 -16.66 11.42
C GLU A 16 -6.77 -15.91 10.20
N LEU A 17 -6.77 -14.57 10.23
CA LEU A 17 -7.33 -13.75 9.16
C LEU A 17 -6.54 -13.91 7.87
N SER A 18 -5.22 -13.68 7.93
CA SER A 18 -4.36 -13.79 6.76
C SER A 18 -4.26 -15.24 6.26
N ALA A 19 -4.32 -16.24 7.15
CA ALA A 19 -4.37 -17.64 6.76
C ALA A 19 -5.62 -18.00 5.97
N ALA A 20 -6.80 -17.58 6.43
CA ALA A 20 -8.05 -17.85 5.74
C ALA A 20 -8.13 -17.12 4.39
N VAL A 21 -7.71 -15.85 4.32
CA VAL A 21 -7.66 -15.11 3.04
C VAL A 21 -6.72 -15.80 2.06
N VAL A 22 -5.50 -16.15 2.47
CA VAL A 22 -4.53 -16.85 1.58
C VAL A 22 -5.04 -18.23 1.16
N ALA A 23 -5.72 -18.96 2.05
CA ALA A 23 -6.32 -20.26 1.72
C ALA A 23 -7.46 -20.13 0.69
N HIS A 24 -8.30 -19.09 0.81
CA HIS A 24 -9.34 -18.79 -0.17
C HIS A 24 -8.74 -18.46 -1.54
N LEU A 25 -7.72 -17.61 -1.60
CA LEU A 25 -7.06 -17.25 -2.86
C LEU A 25 -6.37 -18.45 -3.55
N ARG A 26 -6.01 -19.49 -2.79
CA ARG A 26 -5.50 -20.76 -3.32
C ARG A 26 -6.60 -21.77 -3.68
N GLY A 27 -7.87 -21.49 -3.37
CA GLY A 27 -8.98 -22.42 -3.51
C GLY A 27 -8.93 -23.60 -2.52
N THR A 28 -8.20 -23.47 -1.42
CA THR A 28 -7.96 -24.55 -0.45
C THR A 28 -8.77 -24.42 0.84
N GLY A 29 -9.49 -23.32 1.04
CA GLY A 29 -10.27 -23.09 2.25
C GLY A 29 -11.29 -21.96 2.08
N PRO A 30 -12.21 -21.80 3.04
CA PRO A 30 -13.18 -20.71 3.03
C PRO A 30 -12.53 -19.37 3.44
N LEU A 31 -13.22 -18.28 3.12
CA LEU A 31 -12.95 -16.97 3.69
C LEU A 31 -13.17 -16.96 5.22
N PRO A 32 -12.48 -16.06 5.96
CA PRO A 32 -12.77 -15.87 7.37
C PRO A 32 -14.18 -15.29 7.55
N ASP A 33 -14.79 -15.58 8.69
CA ASP A 33 -16.00 -14.86 9.10
C ASP A 33 -15.63 -13.37 9.27
N PRO A 34 -16.34 -12.42 8.62
CA PRO A 34 -16.06 -11.00 8.74
C PRO A 34 -16.06 -10.48 10.19
N SER A 35 -16.79 -11.12 11.10
CA SER A 35 -16.81 -10.75 12.53
C SER A 35 -15.49 -11.00 13.26
N LEU A 36 -14.59 -11.84 12.70
CA LEU A 36 -13.24 -12.01 13.23
C LEU A 36 -12.41 -10.73 13.16
N ALA A 37 -12.76 -9.80 12.26
CA ALA A 37 -12.10 -8.49 12.17
C ALA A 37 -12.21 -7.71 13.48
N ASP A 38 -13.38 -7.74 14.14
CA ASP A 38 -13.65 -6.95 15.34
C ASP A 38 -12.85 -7.44 16.56
N ALA A 39 -12.46 -8.72 16.57
CA ALA A 39 -11.66 -9.33 17.64
C ALA A 39 -10.15 -9.19 17.42
N ALA A 40 -9.70 -8.78 16.23
CA ALA A 40 -8.30 -8.65 15.90
C ALA A 40 -7.68 -7.35 16.42
N GLU A 41 -6.37 -7.35 16.64
CA GLU A 41 -5.62 -6.11 16.92
C GLU A 41 -5.60 -5.23 15.66
N PRO A 42 -6.17 -4.01 15.68
CA PRO A 42 -6.32 -3.18 14.48
C PRO A 42 -4.99 -2.79 13.82
N TYR A 43 -3.90 -2.71 14.58
CA TYR A 43 -2.55 -2.46 14.05
C TYR A 43 -1.70 -3.72 13.96
N GLY A 44 -2.28 -4.89 14.23
CA GLY A 44 -1.56 -6.15 14.30
C GLY A 44 -1.21 -6.71 12.93
N ASP A 45 -0.09 -7.44 12.87
CA ASP A 45 0.45 -8.04 11.65
C ASP A 45 -0.57 -8.88 10.88
N ASP A 46 -1.45 -9.62 11.57
CA ASP A 46 -2.43 -10.50 10.91
C ASP A 46 -3.49 -9.73 10.13
N LEU A 47 -4.12 -8.73 10.77
CA LEU A 47 -5.13 -7.89 10.12
C LEU A 47 -4.51 -7.06 9.00
N GLN A 48 -3.35 -6.46 9.25
CA GLN A 48 -2.67 -5.60 8.27
C GLN A 48 -2.20 -6.42 7.06
N LEU A 49 -1.71 -7.65 7.26
CA LEU A 49 -1.36 -8.53 6.15
C LEU A 49 -2.60 -8.98 5.37
N ALA A 50 -3.71 -9.33 6.04
CA ALA A 50 -4.95 -9.69 5.36
C ALA A 50 -5.46 -8.53 4.50
N LEU A 51 -5.47 -7.29 5.02
CA LEU A 51 -5.81 -6.09 4.26
C LEU A 51 -4.88 -5.89 3.05
N TYR A 52 -3.57 -5.98 3.25
CA TYR A 52 -2.59 -5.84 2.17
C TYR A 52 -2.85 -6.84 1.04
N VAL A 53 -3.10 -8.11 1.38
CA VAL A 53 -3.40 -9.16 0.38
C VAL A 53 -4.69 -8.84 -0.39
N CYS A 54 -5.75 -8.40 0.30
CA CYS A 54 -6.98 -7.98 -0.37
C CYS A 54 -6.77 -6.79 -1.31
N TYR A 55 -5.95 -5.81 -0.90
CA TYR A 55 -5.64 -4.65 -1.74
C TYR A 55 -4.81 -5.00 -2.98
N GLU A 56 -3.84 -5.90 -2.83
CA GLU A 56 -2.90 -6.24 -3.92
C GLU A 56 -3.60 -6.85 -5.14
N LEU A 57 -4.77 -7.48 -4.96
CA LEU A 57 -5.60 -7.99 -6.04
C LEU A 57 -6.05 -6.92 -7.04
N HIS A 58 -6.21 -5.67 -6.59
CA HIS A 58 -6.59 -4.53 -7.42
C HIS A 58 -5.40 -3.82 -8.08
N TYR A 59 -4.19 -4.34 -7.89
CA TYR A 59 -2.96 -3.79 -8.44
C TYR A 59 -2.27 -4.86 -9.29
N ARG A 60 -1.19 -5.45 -8.79
CA ARG A 60 -0.38 -6.43 -9.53
C ARG A 60 -0.94 -7.86 -9.42
N GLY A 61 -1.83 -8.11 -8.46
CA GLY A 61 -2.28 -9.45 -8.09
C GLY A 61 -1.16 -10.31 -7.50
N PHE A 62 -1.37 -11.62 -7.47
CA PHE A 62 -0.39 -12.61 -7.03
C PHE A 62 -0.21 -13.71 -8.07
N GLU A 63 0.98 -14.31 -8.10
CA GLU A 63 1.25 -15.48 -8.94
C GLU A 63 0.28 -16.64 -8.60
N GLY A 64 -0.35 -17.19 -9.63
CA GLY A 64 -1.25 -18.34 -9.50
C GLY A 64 -2.63 -18.02 -8.91
N VAL A 65 -2.94 -16.75 -8.63
CA VAL A 65 -4.26 -16.32 -8.14
C VAL A 65 -5.10 -15.83 -9.33
N ASP A 66 -6.38 -16.22 -9.36
CA ASP A 66 -7.32 -15.76 -10.40
C ASP A 66 -7.55 -14.25 -10.25
N PRO A 67 -7.24 -13.41 -11.28
CA PRO A 67 -7.45 -11.97 -11.21
C PRO A 67 -8.92 -11.59 -11.03
N ALA A 68 -9.89 -12.45 -11.40
CA ALA A 68 -11.31 -12.16 -11.20
C ALA A 68 -11.71 -12.09 -9.71
N LEU A 69 -10.89 -12.62 -8.79
CA LEU A 69 -11.13 -12.55 -7.35
C LEU A 69 -11.08 -11.14 -6.79
N GLU A 70 -10.52 -10.17 -7.51
CA GLU A 70 -10.63 -8.75 -7.15
C GLU A 70 -12.11 -8.29 -7.04
N TRP A 71 -13.03 -8.98 -7.72
CA TRP A 71 -14.47 -8.70 -7.72
C TRP A 71 -15.30 -9.72 -6.94
N ASP A 72 -14.68 -10.65 -6.21
CA ASP A 72 -15.41 -11.62 -5.38
C ASP A 72 -16.20 -10.88 -4.27
N PRO A 73 -17.54 -10.90 -4.29
CA PRO A 73 -18.34 -10.16 -3.32
C PRO A 73 -18.10 -10.60 -1.87
N ALA A 74 -17.81 -11.88 -1.63
CA ALA A 74 -17.56 -12.38 -0.28
C ALA A 74 -16.20 -11.89 0.24
N LEU A 75 -15.17 -11.87 -0.62
CA LEU A 75 -13.86 -11.33 -0.26
C LEU A 75 -13.93 -9.81 -0.02
N LEU A 76 -14.70 -9.09 -0.84
CA LEU A 76 -14.95 -7.66 -0.64
C LEU A 76 -15.67 -7.39 0.69
N ALA A 77 -16.57 -8.26 1.13
CA ALA A 77 -17.22 -8.13 2.44
C ALA A 77 -16.24 -8.31 3.61
N VAL A 78 -15.31 -9.27 3.50
CA VAL A 78 -14.21 -9.44 4.48
C VAL A 78 -13.31 -8.20 4.50
N ARG A 79 -12.85 -7.74 3.33
CA ARG A 79 -12.04 -6.54 3.20
C ARG A 79 -12.71 -5.33 3.87
N ALA A 80 -13.99 -5.11 3.60
CA ALA A 80 -14.73 -3.99 4.17
C ALA A 80 -14.84 -4.06 5.71
N ALA A 81 -14.91 -5.26 6.31
CA ALA A 81 -14.90 -5.41 7.76
C ALA A 81 -13.54 -5.04 8.36
N LEU A 82 -12.45 -5.52 7.75
CA LEU A 82 -11.09 -5.18 8.16
C LEU A 82 -10.81 -3.68 8.02
N GLU A 83 -11.26 -3.05 6.92
CA GLU A 83 -11.14 -1.62 6.68
C GLU A 83 -11.86 -0.81 7.76
N ARG A 84 -13.11 -1.17 8.09
CA ARG A 84 -13.89 -0.46 9.13
C ARG A 84 -13.21 -0.52 10.49
N HIS A 85 -12.68 -1.68 10.87
CA HIS A 85 -12.00 -1.84 12.17
C HIS A 85 -10.71 -1.02 12.24
N PHE A 86 -9.89 -1.10 11.20
CA PHE A 86 -8.66 -0.31 11.09
C PHE A 86 -8.93 1.19 11.05
N GLU A 87 -9.88 1.64 10.23
CA GLU A 87 -10.27 3.06 10.14
C GLU A 87 -10.81 3.57 11.48
N SER A 88 -11.64 2.78 12.18
CA SER A 88 -12.17 3.16 13.49
C SER A 88 -11.05 3.33 14.52
N ALA A 89 -10.02 2.49 14.46
CA ALA A 89 -8.83 2.65 15.31
C ALA A 89 -8.06 3.92 14.96
N LEU A 90 -7.78 4.17 13.68
CA LEU A 90 -7.11 5.40 13.24
C LEU A 90 -7.85 6.65 13.70
N ARG A 91 -9.18 6.69 13.54
CA ARG A 91 -10.00 7.85 13.95
C ARG A 91 -10.01 8.07 15.46
N ARG A 92 -9.92 7.00 16.25
CA ARG A 92 -9.87 7.07 17.71
C ARG A 92 -8.50 7.55 18.20
N ASP A 93 -7.44 7.08 17.57
CA ASP A 93 -6.07 7.24 18.07
C ASP A 93 -5.35 8.47 17.48
N VAL A 94 -5.85 9.04 16.38
CA VAL A 94 -5.40 10.32 15.85
C VAL A 94 -6.04 11.45 16.69
N PRO A 95 -5.23 12.26 17.40
CA PRO A 95 -5.76 13.39 18.15
C PRO A 95 -6.48 14.38 17.22
N PRO A 96 -7.52 15.08 17.70
CA PRO A 96 -8.11 16.17 16.93
C PRO A 96 -7.03 17.21 16.59
N GLY A 97 -6.79 17.41 15.30
CA GLY A 97 -5.82 18.38 14.82
C GLY A 97 -6.29 19.82 14.99
N ALA A 98 -5.35 20.76 14.81
CA ALA A 98 -5.65 22.16 14.57
C ALA A 98 -6.33 22.34 13.20
N GLY A 99 -6.57 23.57 12.76
CA GLY A 99 -7.09 23.81 11.42
C GLY A 99 -6.20 23.18 10.34
N LEU A 100 -6.73 23.00 9.12
CA LEU A 100 -5.95 22.49 7.99
C LEU A 100 -4.67 23.31 7.78
N ASP A 101 -4.79 24.64 7.82
CA ASP A 101 -3.67 25.56 7.61
C ASP A 101 -2.61 25.36 8.70
N ASP A 102 -2.98 25.35 9.97
CA ASP A 102 -2.05 25.11 11.09
C ASP A 102 -1.32 23.75 10.95
N THR A 103 -2.04 22.72 10.48
CA THR A 103 -1.48 21.39 10.27
C THR A 103 -0.48 21.39 9.12
N LEU A 104 -0.80 22.05 8.00
CA LEU A 104 0.09 22.16 6.85
C LEU A 104 1.30 23.03 7.17
N ASP A 105 1.11 24.17 7.84
CA ASP A 105 2.18 25.07 8.26
C ASP A 105 3.19 24.33 9.13
N ALA A 106 2.72 23.51 10.08
CA ALA A 106 3.60 22.68 10.91
C ALA A 106 4.39 21.64 10.10
N LEU A 107 3.81 21.06 9.04
CA LEU A 107 4.46 20.08 8.17
C LEU A 107 5.47 20.71 7.19
N LEU A 108 5.30 21.98 6.85
CA LEU A 108 6.17 22.71 5.91
C LEU A 108 7.43 23.30 6.57
N VAL A 109 7.55 23.22 7.90
CA VAL A 109 8.76 23.63 8.62
C VAL A 109 9.73 22.45 8.71
N GLU A 110 10.79 22.50 7.90
CA GLU A 110 11.87 21.50 7.94
C GLU A 110 12.85 21.81 9.08
N PRO A 111 13.11 20.86 10.02
CA PRO A 111 14.13 21.03 11.04
C PRO A 111 15.52 21.14 10.40
N VAL A 112 16.31 22.14 10.82
CA VAL A 112 17.69 22.35 10.34
C VAL A 112 18.57 21.12 10.60
N ASP A 113 18.40 20.51 11.77
CA ASP A 113 19.05 19.25 12.15
C ASP A 113 18.00 18.13 12.09
N GLY A 114 17.94 17.42 10.97
CA GLY A 114 16.96 16.37 10.79
C GLY A 114 17.36 15.05 11.48
N THR A 115 16.38 14.39 12.09
CA THR A 115 16.55 13.13 12.82
C THR A 115 15.83 11.96 12.16
N GLY A 116 15.25 12.20 10.97
CA GLY A 116 14.47 11.22 10.23
C GLY A 116 15.30 10.11 9.57
N VAL A 117 14.60 9.15 8.96
CA VAL A 117 15.22 8.00 8.29
C VAL A 117 16.24 8.43 7.23
N SER A 118 15.99 9.51 6.49
CA SER A 118 16.93 10.03 5.48
C SER A 118 18.28 10.44 6.09
N HIS A 119 18.27 11.15 7.22
CA HIS A 119 19.50 11.54 7.93
C HIS A 119 20.22 10.31 8.51
N PHE A 120 19.46 9.40 9.11
CA PHE A 120 20.03 8.15 9.60
C PHE A 120 20.68 7.33 8.48
N LEU A 121 20.04 7.24 7.31
CA LEU A 121 20.61 6.52 6.18
C LEU A 121 21.85 7.23 5.62
N GLN A 122 21.83 8.56 5.53
CA GLN A 122 22.97 9.35 5.07
C GLN A 122 24.20 9.14 5.98
N GLU A 123 24.01 9.14 7.29
CA GLU A 123 25.11 9.15 8.26
C GLU A 123 25.53 7.73 8.70
N HIS A 124 24.59 6.79 8.75
CA HIS A 124 24.76 5.51 9.45
C HIS A 124 24.31 4.28 8.64
N ALA A 125 23.91 4.43 7.37
CA ALA A 125 23.51 3.25 6.58
C ALA A 125 24.70 2.32 6.31
N THR A 126 24.41 1.03 6.38
CA THR A 126 25.19 -0.02 5.74
C THR A 126 24.44 -0.48 4.49
N PRO A 127 25.10 -1.15 3.53
CA PRO A 127 24.41 -1.74 2.37
C PRO A 127 23.22 -2.62 2.78
N ASP A 128 23.36 -3.42 3.84
CA ASP A 128 22.28 -4.28 4.33
C ASP A 128 21.10 -3.49 4.90
N ARG A 129 21.35 -2.37 5.59
CA ARG A 129 20.30 -1.47 6.07
C ARG A 129 19.57 -0.80 4.91
N LEU A 130 20.30 -0.40 3.88
CA LEU A 130 19.72 0.23 2.69
C LEU A 130 18.85 -0.77 1.92
N ARG A 131 19.31 -2.01 1.74
CA ARG A 131 18.50 -3.11 1.17
C ARG A 131 17.26 -3.39 1.99
N ALA A 132 17.38 -3.46 3.32
CA ALA A 132 16.23 -3.68 4.20
C ALA A 132 15.20 -2.55 4.10
N TYR A 133 15.67 -1.30 4.06
CA TYR A 133 14.81 -0.13 3.85
C TYR A 133 14.10 -0.18 2.50
N ALA A 134 14.83 -0.44 1.41
CA ALA A 134 14.26 -0.57 0.07
C ALA A 134 13.22 -1.69 0.01
N ALA A 135 13.49 -2.85 0.63
CA ALA A 135 12.54 -3.96 0.72
C ALA A 135 11.25 -3.57 1.47
N GLN A 136 11.34 -2.86 2.60
CA GLN A 136 10.15 -2.37 3.32
C GLN A 136 9.33 -1.38 2.50
N ARG A 137 10.01 -0.51 1.76
CA ARG A 137 9.41 0.53 0.91
C ARG A 137 8.82 -0.03 -0.40
N SER A 138 9.29 -1.20 -0.84
CA SER A 138 8.85 -1.85 -2.08
C SER A 138 7.36 -2.17 -2.16
N LEU A 139 6.70 -2.37 -1.01
CA LEU A 139 5.27 -2.66 -0.95
C LEU A 139 4.41 -1.51 -1.51
N TYR A 140 4.90 -0.27 -1.38
CA TYR A 140 4.27 0.94 -1.93
C TYR A 140 4.93 1.33 -3.26
N HIS A 141 6.26 1.50 -3.29
CA HIS A 141 6.92 2.13 -4.44
C HIS A 141 6.88 1.28 -5.71
N LEU A 142 6.78 -0.05 -5.63
CA LEU A 142 6.66 -0.88 -6.84
C LEU A 142 5.28 -0.81 -7.52
N LYS A 143 4.37 -0.02 -6.97
CA LYS A 143 3.05 0.30 -7.55
C LYS A 143 2.71 1.78 -7.42
N GLU A 144 3.70 2.64 -7.21
CA GLU A 144 3.49 4.09 -7.21
C GLU A 144 3.25 4.54 -8.66
N ALA A 145 2.17 5.25 -9.00
CA ALA A 145 1.15 5.87 -8.15
C ALA A 145 -0.25 5.19 -8.21
N ASP A 146 -0.35 3.90 -8.58
CA ASP A 146 -1.61 3.18 -8.81
C ASP A 146 -2.71 3.42 -7.75
N PRO A 147 -2.43 3.37 -6.43
CA PRO A 147 -3.45 3.63 -5.41
C PRO A 147 -4.07 5.04 -5.48
N HIS A 148 -3.30 6.03 -5.92
CA HIS A 148 -3.72 7.42 -5.98
C HIS A 148 -4.71 7.68 -7.12
N VAL A 149 -4.59 6.96 -8.23
CA VAL A 149 -5.46 7.09 -9.40
C VAL A 149 -6.96 6.92 -9.05
N TRP A 150 -7.27 6.10 -8.04
CA TRP A 150 -8.63 5.87 -7.56
C TRP A 150 -9.33 7.13 -7.02
N VAL A 151 -8.59 8.18 -6.68
CA VAL A 151 -9.17 9.45 -6.22
C VAL A 151 -9.69 10.30 -7.38
N LEU A 152 -9.13 10.16 -8.59
CA LEU A 152 -9.45 11.02 -9.74
C LEU A 152 -10.95 11.11 -10.06
N PRO A 153 -11.72 10.00 -10.08
CA PRO A 153 -13.16 10.08 -10.34
C PRO A 153 -13.93 10.92 -9.31
N ARG A 154 -13.43 11.01 -8.08
CA ARG A 154 -14.06 11.70 -6.94
C ARG A 154 -13.73 13.19 -6.88
N LEU A 155 -12.73 13.65 -7.63
CA LEU A 155 -12.31 15.05 -7.67
C LEU A 155 -13.01 15.86 -8.77
N SER A 156 -13.00 17.18 -8.65
CA SER A 156 -13.49 18.10 -9.69
C SER A 156 -12.64 19.38 -9.76
N GLY A 157 -12.78 20.13 -10.86
CA GLY A 157 -12.13 21.43 -11.05
C GLY A 157 -10.60 21.41 -10.89
N ARG A 158 -10.08 22.41 -10.16
CA ARG A 158 -8.63 22.58 -9.91
C ARG A 158 -8.00 21.37 -9.25
N ALA A 159 -8.68 20.74 -8.29
CA ALA A 159 -8.15 19.57 -7.59
C ALA A 159 -7.96 18.38 -8.54
N LYS A 160 -8.95 18.11 -9.40
CA LYS A 160 -8.85 17.05 -10.42
C LYS A 160 -7.71 17.32 -11.42
N ALA A 161 -7.62 18.55 -11.92
CA ALA A 161 -6.57 18.92 -12.87
C ALA A 161 -5.16 18.81 -12.24
N GLY A 162 -4.99 19.29 -11.01
CA GLY A 162 -3.73 19.19 -10.27
C GLY A 162 -3.34 17.73 -9.98
N MET A 163 -4.28 16.92 -9.50
CA MET A 163 -4.02 15.50 -9.26
C MET A 163 -3.61 14.78 -10.55
N ALA A 164 -4.33 14.99 -11.66
CA ALA A 164 -3.98 14.37 -12.94
C ALA A 164 -2.59 14.78 -13.45
N ALA A 165 -2.16 16.02 -13.19
CA ALA A 165 -0.82 16.48 -13.54
C ALA A 165 0.27 15.80 -12.71
N ILE A 166 0.03 15.58 -11.42
CA ILE A 166 0.92 14.81 -10.54
C ILE A 166 1.02 13.37 -11.06
N GLU A 167 -0.11 12.68 -11.25
CA GLU A 167 -0.13 11.31 -11.74
C GLU A 167 0.60 11.16 -13.09
N TYR A 168 0.44 12.12 -14.02
CA TYR A 168 1.16 12.08 -15.30
C TYR A 168 2.69 12.06 -15.13
N ASP A 169 3.22 12.80 -14.16
CA ASP A 169 4.65 12.80 -13.85
C ASP A 169 5.08 11.49 -13.18
N GLU A 170 4.32 10.99 -12.20
CA GLU A 170 4.55 9.70 -11.53
C GLU A 170 4.61 8.52 -12.54
N PHE A 171 3.77 8.58 -13.58
CA PHE A 171 3.78 7.63 -14.70
C PHE A 171 4.81 7.98 -15.80
N GLY A 172 5.86 8.73 -15.46
CA GLY A 172 7.03 8.97 -16.29
C GLY A 172 6.83 9.99 -17.41
N ALA A 173 5.74 10.77 -17.37
CA ALA A 173 5.41 11.78 -18.36
C ALA A 173 5.46 11.23 -19.81
N GLY A 174 4.87 10.05 -20.02
CA GLY A 174 4.81 9.35 -21.31
C GLY A 174 6.05 8.51 -21.65
N ARG A 175 7.02 8.40 -20.74
CA ARG A 175 8.25 7.62 -20.92
C ARG A 175 8.27 6.44 -19.94
N ALA A 176 8.07 5.23 -20.46
CA ALA A 176 7.94 4.01 -19.67
C ALA A 176 9.17 3.71 -18.78
N ASP A 177 10.37 4.08 -19.25
CA ASP A 177 11.63 3.96 -18.52
C ASP A 177 11.75 4.93 -17.34
N ARG A 178 10.85 5.92 -17.23
CA ARG A 178 10.85 6.91 -16.14
C ARG A 178 9.63 6.81 -15.23
N VAL A 179 8.80 5.77 -15.37
CA VAL A 179 7.75 5.48 -14.38
C VAL A 179 8.43 5.28 -13.03
N HIS A 180 7.97 5.95 -11.98
CA HIS A 180 8.66 5.96 -10.69
C HIS A 180 8.78 4.55 -10.08
N ALA A 181 7.75 3.72 -10.22
CA ALA A 181 7.83 2.32 -9.83
C ALA A 181 8.94 1.52 -10.56
N ARG A 182 9.21 1.85 -11.83
CA ARG A 182 10.30 1.23 -12.60
C ARG A 182 11.66 1.69 -12.09
N LEU A 183 11.82 2.99 -11.84
CA LEU A 183 13.05 3.55 -11.29
C LEU A 183 13.36 2.96 -9.91
N PHE A 184 12.34 2.75 -9.07
CA PHE A 184 12.50 2.09 -7.78
C PHE A 184 12.90 0.61 -7.92
N ALA A 185 12.30 -0.12 -8.88
CA ALA A 185 12.68 -1.50 -9.16
C ALA A 185 14.14 -1.62 -9.64
N ASP A 186 14.59 -0.70 -10.49
CA ASP A 186 15.98 -0.66 -10.98
C ASP A 186 16.95 -0.32 -9.83
N LEU A 187 16.61 0.63 -8.96
CA LEU A 187 17.36 0.89 -7.73
C LEU A 187 17.47 -0.37 -6.85
N MET A 188 16.39 -1.13 -6.66
CA MET A 188 16.45 -2.37 -5.88
C MET A 188 17.34 -3.44 -6.50
N ALA A 189 17.43 -3.50 -7.83
CA ALA A 189 18.29 -4.46 -8.53
C ALA A 189 19.78 -4.11 -8.41
N ASP A 190 20.09 -2.82 -8.26
CA ASP A 190 21.47 -2.31 -8.15
C ASP A 190 22.02 -2.34 -6.70
N LEU A 191 21.17 -2.52 -5.68
CA LEU A 191 21.54 -2.54 -4.25
C LEU A 191 22.11 -3.89 -3.78
#